data_AF-A0A085NGE1-F1
#
_entry.id   AF-A0A085NGE1-F1
#
_cell.length_a   1.000
_cell.length_b   1.000
_cell.length_c   1.000
_cell.angle_alpha   90.00
_cell.angle_beta   90.00
_cell.angle_gamma   90.00
#
_symmetry.space_group_name_H-M   'P 1'
#
loop_
_entity.id
_entity.type
_entity.pdbx_description
1 polymer ?
#
loop_
_entity_poly.entity_id
_entity_poly.type
_entity_poly.pdbx_seq_one_letter_code
_entity_poly.pdbx_strand_id
1 'polypeptide(L)'
;MVDRALSICDAEFLEGELRHIKRTLFSNGCPNNLVSSVIRRMTSTPTVSRQKEQGPVMVLSYYTGIGELFKRLGKTLGFTVYFKTSCSLRTFLRNDKIKVPADKRPGVVYKITCGCNASYIGRNGQHFITQVQPAFGRTQSLQASRDQT
;
A
#
# COMPACT_ATOMS: atom_id res chain seq x y z
N MET A 1 -12.25 -11.47 -15.30
CA MET A 1 -12.74 -10.15 -15.77
C MET A 1 -14.21 -9.96 -15.40
N VAL A 2 -15.13 -10.77 -15.92
CA VAL A 2 -16.58 -10.68 -15.64
C VAL A 2 -16.91 -10.81 -14.15
N ASP A 3 -16.34 -11.80 -13.46
CA ASP A 3 -16.51 -12.01 -12.00
C ASP A 3 -16.10 -10.79 -11.15
N ARG A 4 -15.02 -10.11 -11.56
CA ARG A 4 -14.54 -8.90 -10.93
C ARG A 4 -15.49 -7.71 -11.19
N ALA A 5 -16.04 -7.60 -12.40
CA ALA A 5 -17.04 -6.59 -12.72
C ALA A 5 -18.30 -6.78 -11.88
N LEU A 6 -18.78 -8.02 -11.72
CA LEU A 6 -19.96 -8.35 -10.91
C LEU A 6 -19.76 -8.07 -9.40
N SER A 7 -18.53 -8.14 -8.89
CA SER A 7 -18.24 -7.97 -7.46
C SER A 7 -17.89 -6.54 -7.04
N ILE A 8 -17.38 -5.73 -7.96
CA ILE A 8 -16.80 -4.40 -7.63
C ILE A 8 -17.57 -3.26 -8.32
N CYS A 9 -18.18 -3.49 -9.48
CA CYS A 9 -18.80 -2.42 -10.25
C CYS A 9 -20.17 -2.03 -9.69
N ASP A 10 -20.47 -0.73 -9.68
CA ASP A 10 -21.79 -0.23 -9.34
C ASP A 10 -22.81 -0.59 -10.42
N ALA A 11 -24.08 -0.75 -10.01
CA ALA A 11 -25.15 -1.24 -10.89
C ALA A 11 -25.33 -0.38 -12.16
N GLU A 12 -25.08 0.93 -12.07
CA GLU A 12 -25.22 1.89 -13.18
C GLU A 12 -24.14 1.70 -14.27
N PHE A 13 -22.94 1.26 -13.90
CA PHE A 13 -21.80 1.10 -14.82
C PHE A 13 -21.57 -0.34 -15.27
N LEU A 14 -22.21 -1.31 -14.60
CA LEU A 14 -22.00 -2.73 -14.83
C LEU A 14 -22.26 -3.15 -16.28
N GLU A 15 -23.32 -2.65 -16.92
CA GLU A 15 -23.64 -3.01 -18.30
C GLU A 15 -22.57 -2.48 -19.29
N GLY A 16 -22.10 -1.25 -19.07
CA GLY A 16 -21.02 -0.64 -19.85
C GLY A 16 -19.71 -1.41 -19.72
N GLU A 17 -19.38 -1.82 -18.51
CA GLU A 17 -18.17 -2.62 -18.20
C GLU A 17 -18.25 -4.01 -18.85
N LEU A 18 -19.40 -4.69 -18.79
CA LEU A 18 -19.59 -5.98 -19.47
C LEU A 18 -19.44 -5.86 -20.98
N ARG A 19 -19.93 -4.77 -21.58
CA ARG A 19 -19.76 -4.47 -23.00
C ARG A 19 -18.30 -4.22 -23.36
N HIS A 20 -17.57 -3.49 -22.52
CA HIS A 20 -16.14 -3.27 -22.67
C HIS A 20 -15.37 -4.59 -22.61
N ILE A 21 -15.61 -5.42 -21.59
CA ILE A 21 -14.98 -6.75 -21.44
C ILE A 21 -15.25 -7.63 -22.67
N LYS A 22 -16.49 -7.65 -23.18
CA LYS A 22 -16.85 -8.42 -24.37
C LYS A 22 -16.04 -7.96 -25.59
N ARG A 23 -15.95 -6.64 -25.82
CA ARG A 23 -15.19 -6.06 -26.94
C ARG A 23 -13.70 -6.39 -26.83
N THR A 24 -13.13 -6.23 -25.64
CA THR A 24 -11.71 -6.51 -25.39
C THR A 24 -11.39 -8.00 -25.59
N LEU A 25 -12.23 -8.92 -25.11
CA LEU A 25 -11.99 -10.35 -25.32
C LEU A 25 -12.10 -10.73 -26.81
N PHE A 26 -13.04 -10.14 -27.54
CA PHE A 26 -13.15 -10.35 -28.98
C PHE A 26 -11.92 -9.84 -29.75
N SER A 27 -11.42 -8.64 -29.43
CA SER A 27 -10.20 -8.10 -30.06
C SER A 27 -8.95 -8.92 -29.75
N ASN A 28 -8.96 -9.69 -28.65
CA ASN A 28 -7.89 -10.63 -28.30
C ASN A 28 -8.08 -12.02 -28.96
N GLY A 29 -9.01 -12.17 -29.91
CA GLY A 29 -9.22 -13.42 -30.66
C GLY A 29 -10.06 -14.46 -29.94
N CYS A 30 -10.74 -14.10 -28.84
CA CYS A 30 -11.64 -15.05 -28.16
C CYS A 30 -12.92 -15.29 -28.98
N PRO A 31 -13.39 -16.54 -29.11
CA PRO A 31 -14.64 -16.85 -29.80
C PRO A 31 -15.85 -16.16 -29.16
N ASN A 32 -16.66 -15.45 -29.97
CA ASN A 32 -17.81 -14.67 -29.48
C ASN A 32 -18.86 -15.50 -28.74
N ASN A 33 -19.07 -16.75 -29.17
CA ASN A 33 -19.97 -17.71 -28.54
C ASN A 33 -19.48 -18.09 -27.14
N LEU A 34 -18.17 -18.32 -26.97
CA LEU A 34 -17.56 -18.63 -25.67
C LEU A 34 -17.71 -17.44 -24.71
N VAL A 35 -17.32 -16.24 -25.15
CA VAL A 35 -17.39 -15.02 -24.34
C VAL A 35 -18.83 -14.72 -23.92
N SER A 36 -19.77 -14.76 -24.86
CA SER A 36 -21.19 -14.50 -24.57
C SER A 36 -21.80 -15.57 -23.64
N SER A 37 -21.39 -16.83 -23.79
CA SER A 37 -21.86 -17.92 -22.93
C SER A 37 -21.33 -17.78 -21.49
N VAL A 38 -20.06 -17.40 -21.33
CA VAL A 38 -19.46 -17.18 -20.00
C VAL A 38 -20.09 -15.99 -19.30
N ILE A 39 -20.27 -14.85 -20.00
CA ILE A 39 -20.96 -13.68 -19.46
C ILE A 39 -22.37 -14.08 -19.01
N ARG A 40 -23.17 -14.68 -19.91
CA ARG A 40 -24.54 -15.10 -19.58
C ARG A 40 -24.58 -16.02 -18.37
N ARG A 41 -23.70 -17.02 -18.31
CA ARG A 41 -23.61 -17.96 -17.19
C ARG A 41 -23.38 -17.21 -15.87
N MET A 42 -22.38 -16.32 -15.84
CA MET A 42 -21.99 -15.58 -14.65
C MET A 42 -23.05 -14.55 -14.21
N THR A 43 -23.77 -13.92 -15.14
CA THR A 43 -24.87 -13.00 -14.80
C THR A 43 -26.12 -13.74 -14.34
N SER A 44 -26.35 -14.97 -14.83
CA SER A 44 -27.52 -15.79 -14.47
C SER A 44 -27.34 -16.58 -13.18
N THR A 45 -26.09 -16.92 -12.81
CA THR A 45 -25.82 -17.51 -11.50
C THR A 45 -26.04 -16.44 -10.44
N PRO A 46 -26.89 -16.66 -9.42
CA PRO A 46 -26.98 -15.77 -8.29
C PRO A 46 -25.60 -15.78 -7.63
N THR A 47 -24.82 -14.73 -7.88
CA THR A 47 -23.60 -14.46 -7.14
C THR A 47 -24.03 -14.48 -5.69
N VAL A 48 -23.48 -15.40 -4.90
CA VAL A 48 -23.59 -15.35 -3.45
C VAL A 48 -23.09 -13.96 -3.09
N SER A 49 -24.02 -13.03 -2.89
CA SER A 49 -23.65 -11.71 -2.42
C SER A 49 -23.00 -12.03 -1.09
N ARG A 50 -21.68 -11.88 -1.02
CA ARG A 50 -21.05 -11.66 0.28
C ARG A 50 -21.82 -10.48 0.79
N GLN A 51 -22.76 -10.73 1.71
CA GLN A 51 -23.52 -9.68 2.36
C GLN A 51 -22.46 -8.67 2.74
N LYS A 52 -22.46 -7.53 2.04
CA LYS A 52 -21.56 -6.44 2.34
C LYS A 52 -21.96 -6.13 3.77
N GLU A 53 -21.13 -6.52 4.74
CA GLU A 53 -21.48 -6.35 6.15
C GLU A 53 -21.75 -4.86 6.32
N GLN A 54 -23.03 -4.48 6.41
CA GLN A 54 -23.45 -3.08 6.27
C GLN A 54 -23.18 -2.27 7.55
N GLY A 55 -22.34 -2.82 8.44
CA GLY A 55 -22.03 -2.27 9.74
C GLY A 55 -20.57 -1.85 9.86
N PRO A 56 -20.26 -0.97 10.82
CA PRO A 56 -18.88 -0.63 11.13
C PRO A 56 -18.08 -1.88 11.49
N VAL A 57 -16.79 -1.89 11.11
CA VAL A 57 -15.90 -3.03 11.33
C VAL A 57 -14.86 -2.67 12.39
N MET A 58 -14.76 -3.48 13.43
CA MET A 58 -13.78 -3.34 14.50
C MET A 58 -12.74 -4.44 14.41
N VAL A 59 -11.46 -4.06 14.34
CA VAL A 59 -10.33 -5.01 14.30
C VAL A 59 -9.53 -4.88 15.59
N LEU A 60 -9.41 -5.96 16.36
CA LEU A 60 -8.61 -5.99 17.59
C LEU A 60 -7.76 -7.26 17.72
N SER A 61 -6.85 -7.27 18.70
CA SER A 61 -6.12 -8.48 19.08
C SER A 61 -7.04 -9.46 19.80
N TYR A 62 -6.90 -10.77 19.54
CA TYR A 62 -7.67 -11.76 20.29
C TYR A 62 -7.12 -11.92 21.72
N TYR A 63 -8.02 -11.75 22.69
CA TYR A 63 -7.79 -12.08 24.09
C TYR A 63 -8.94 -12.95 24.57
N THR A 64 -8.61 -14.10 25.16
CA THR A 64 -9.61 -15.06 25.64
C THR A 64 -10.58 -14.40 26.63
N GLY A 65 -11.87 -14.62 26.47
CA GLY A 65 -12.94 -14.05 27.30
C GLY A 65 -13.38 -12.66 26.82
N ILE A 66 -12.44 -11.78 26.48
CA ILE A 66 -12.71 -10.42 26.01
C ILE A 66 -13.15 -10.43 24.54
N GLY A 67 -12.50 -11.23 23.69
CA GLY A 67 -12.82 -11.33 22.27
C GLY A 67 -14.25 -11.82 22.05
N GLU A 68 -14.67 -12.86 22.77
CA GLU A 68 -16.03 -13.40 22.67
C GLU A 68 -17.08 -12.39 23.12
N LEU A 69 -16.79 -11.61 24.17
CA LEU A 69 -17.65 -10.52 24.62
C LEU A 69 -17.85 -9.49 23.50
N PHE A 70 -16.76 -9.02 22.87
CA PHE A 70 -16.86 -8.08 21.75
C PHE A 70 -17.58 -8.67 20.55
N LYS A 71 -17.39 -9.96 20.24
CA LYS A 71 -18.16 -10.64 19.17
C LYS A 71 -19.66 -10.67 19.48
N ARG A 72 -20.05 -10.93 20.73
CA ARG A 72 -21.46 -10.91 21.15
C ARG A 72 -22.03 -9.50 21.07
N LEU A 73 -21.30 -8.50 21.59
CA LEU A 73 -21.67 -7.09 21.50
C LEU A 73 -21.82 -6.63 20.05
N GLY A 74 -20.91 -7.04 19.16
CA GLY A 74 -20.98 -6.71 17.73
C GLY A 74 -22.25 -7.23 17.07
N LYS A 75 -22.69 -8.46 17.39
CA LYS A 75 -23.97 -8.99 16.91
C LYS A 75 -25.17 -8.19 17.42
N THR A 76 -25.15 -7.77 18.68
CA THR A 76 -26.25 -7.00 19.29
C THR A 76 -26.32 -5.56 18.77
N LEU A 77 -25.16 -4.93 18.57
CA LEU A 77 -25.05 -3.51 18.21
C LEU A 77 -24.87 -3.26 16.70
N GLY A 78 -24.77 -4.33 15.89
CA GLY A 78 -24.72 -4.23 14.44
C GLY A 78 -23.34 -3.88 13.86
N PHE A 79 -22.25 -4.29 14.52
CA PHE A 79 -20.88 -4.11 14.02
C PHE A 79 -20.13 -5.45 13.95
N THR A 80 -19.24 -5.60 12.97
CA THR A 80 -18.46 -6.84 12.83
C THR A 80 -17.13 -6.74 13.54
N VAL A 81 -16.78 -7.77 14.30
CA VAL A 81 -15.49 -7.88 14.97
C VAL A 81 -14.59 -8.89 14.27
N TYR A 82 -13.42 -8.44 13.81
CA TYR A 82 -12.35 -9.30 13.31
C TYR A 82 -11.17 -9.30 14.28
N PHE A 83 -10.53 -10.47 14.42
CA PHE A 83 -9.32 -10.60 15.21
C PHE A 83 -8.09 -10.63 14.34
N LYS A 84 -7.15 -9.72 14.63
CA LYS A 84 -5.78 -9.84 14.15
C LYS A 84 -4.94 -10.48 15.25
N THR A 85 -3.93 -11.25 14.86
CA THR A 85 -2.85 -11.59 15.80
C THR A 85 -2.18 -10.28 16.21
N SER A 86 -1.92 -10.11 17.50
CA SER A 86 -1.07 -9.01 17.96
C SER A 86 0.29 -9.08 17.25
N CYS A 87 0.97 -7.93 17.13
CA CYS A 87 2.34 -7.90 16.65
C CYS A 87 3.14 -8.98 17.38
N SER A 88 3.89 -9.80 16.64
CA SER A 88 4.71 -10.84 17.27
C SER A 88 5.62 -10.21 18.32
N LEU A 89 5.94 -10.93 19.40
CA LEU A 89 6.91 -10.46 20.39
C LEU A 89 8.21 -10.03 19.70
N ARG A 90 8.62 -10.71 18.63
CA ARG A 90 9.74 -10.31 17.79
C ARG A 90 9.56 -8.91 17.20
N THR A 91 8.39 -8.54 16.68
CA THR A 91 8.14 -7.19 16.13
C THR A 91 8.10 -6.12 17.23
N PHE A 92 7.52 -6.44 18.39
CA PHE A 92 7.47 -5.52 19.53
C PHE A 92 8.86 -5.29 20.14
N LEU A 93 9.65 -6.36 20.33
CA LEU A 93 10.99 -6.32 20.90
C LEU A 93 12.05 -5.85 19.89
N ARG A 94 11.89 -6.14 18.58
CA ARG A 94 12.77 -5.65 17.51
C ARG A 94 12.45 -4.22 17.03
N ASN A 95 11.90 -3.39 17.91
CA ASN A 95 11.94 -1.94 17.75
C ASN A 95 13.29 -1.37 18.27
N ASP A 96 14.27 -2.27 18.49
CA ASP A 96 15.66 -2.06 18.88
C ASP A 96 16.52 -1.43 17.77
N LYS A 97 16.04 -1.36 16.53
CA LYS A 97 16.65 -0.51 15.51
C LYS A 97 16.50 0.94 15.93
N ILE A 98 17.59 1.49 16.46
CA ILE A 98 17.77 2.93 16.72
C ILE A 98 17.28 3.66 15.47
N LYS A 99 16.18 4.42 15.61
CA LYS A 99 15.67 5.26 14.54
C LYS A 99 16.74 6.32 14.28
N VAL A 100 17.50 6.13 13.21
CA VAL A 100 18.55 7.06 12.82
C VAL A 100 17.89 8.42 12.54
N PRO A 101 18.29 9.49 13.25
CA PRO A 101 17.84 10.85 12.96
C PRO A 101 17.99 11.16 11.48
N ALA A 102 17.10 11.98 10.91
CA ALA A 102 17.10 12.26 9.48
C ALA A 102 18.48 12.68 8.96
N ASP A 103 19.21 13.45 9.78
CA ASP A 103 20.54 14.01 9.48
C ASP A 103 21.66 12.95 9.43
N LYS A 104 21.41 11.78 9.99
CA LYS A 104 22.36 10.66 10.02
C LYS A 104 21.96 9.55 9.05
N ARG A 105 20.95 9.70 8.20
CA ARG A 105 20.57 8.61 7.29
C ARG A 105 21.60 8.46 6.16
N PRO A 106 22.04 7.23 5.82
CA PRO A 106 22.91 7.01 4.66
C PRO A 106 22.18 7.36 3.36
N GLY A 107 22.92 7.72 2.31
CA GLY A 107 22.37 7.98 0.97
C GLY A 107 21.99 9.44 0.68
N VAL A 108 22.40 10.40 1.52
CA VAL A 108 22.24 11.84 1.24
C VAL A 108 23.11 12.24 0.04
N VAL A 109 22.52 13.01 -0.88
CA VAL A 109 23.21 13.64 -2.00
C VAL A 109 23.64 15.03 -1.57
N TYR A 110 24.92 15.36 -1.76
CA TYR A 110 25.48 16.65 -1.40
C TYR A 110 26.11 17.32 -2.62
N LYS A 111 26.08 18.65 -2.64
CA LYS A 111 26.73 19.48 -3.66
C LYS A 111 27.81 20.33 -3.01
N ILE A 112 29.02 20.22 -3.53
CA ILE A 112 30.15 21.10 -3.17
C ILE A 112 30.35 22.08 -4.31
N THR A 113 30.37 23.38 -4.00
CA THR A 113 30.62 24.45 -4.97
C THR A 113 31.99 25.07 -4.75
N CYS A 114 32.79 25.15 -5.81
CA CYS A 114 34.04 25.90 -5.86
C CYS A 114 33.75 27.38 -6.15
N GLY A 115 34.56 28.30 -5.60
CA GLY A 115 34.55 29.71 -6.01
C GLY A 115 34.88 29.95 -7.50
N CYS A 116 35.33 28.92 -8.19
CA CYS A 116 35.60 28.86 -9.62
C CYS A 116 34.39 28.40 -10.47
N ASN A 117 33.17 28.45 -9.93
CA ASN A 117 31.93 27.98 -10.55
C ASN A 117 31.84 26.47 -10.87
N ALA A 118 32.86 25.67 -10.55
CA ALA A 118 32.77 24.22 -10.64
C ALA A 118 31.94 23.64 -9.48
N SER A 119 31.22 22.54 -9.72
CA SER A 119 30.50 21.82 -8.66
C SER A 119 30.65 20.31 -8.77
N TYR A 120 30.84 19.66 -7.62
CA TYR A 120 30.85 18.20 -7.48
C TYR A 120 29.57 17.73 -6.78
N ILE A 121 28.93 16.70 -7.33
CA ILE A 121 27.73 16.06 -6.76
C ILE A 121 28.10 14.63 -6.39
N GLY A 122 27.99 14.30 -5.11
CA GLY A 122 28.30 12.97 -4.59
C GLY A 122 27.12 12.38 -3.82
N ARG A 123 26.97 11.05 -3.88
CA ARG A 123 26.05 10.29 -3.02
C ARG A 123 26.88 9.55 -1.97
N ASN A 124 26.63 9.81 -0.69
CA ASN A 124 27.42 9.17 0.35
C ASN A 124 26.85 7.79 0.72
N GLY A 125 27.73 6.79 0.85
CA GLY A 125 27.39 5.44 1.31
C GLY A 125 27.13 5.35 2.82
N GLN A 126 27.63 6.29 3.62
CA GLN A 126 27.47 6.29 5.08
C GLN A 126 27.45 7.70 5.71
N HIS A 127 27.17 7.80 7.03
CA HIS A 127 26.88 9.03 7.80
C HIS A 127 27.79 10.25 7.44
N PHE A 128 27.23 11.25 6.75
CA PHE A 128 27.97 12.36 6.13
C PHE A 128 28.52 13.42 7.11
N ILE A 129 27.98 13.52 8.32
CA ILE A 129 28.23 14.70 9.17
C ILE A 129 29.65 14.75 9.77
N THR A 130 30.38 13.63 9.90
CA THR A 130 31.58 13.61 10.75
C THR A 130 32.92 13.71 10.02
N GLN A 131 32.99 13.54 8.68
CA GLN A 131 34.30 13.41 8.00
C GLN A 131 34.70 14.55 7.05
N VAL A 132 33.80 15.45 6.67
CA VAL A 132 34.10 16.44 5.61
C VAL A 132 34.65 17.75 6.17
N GLN A 133 34.34 18.08 7.43
CA GLN A 133 34.74 19.34 8.06
C GLN A 133 36.26 19.48 8.35
N PRO A 134 37.00 18.44 8.75
CA PRO A 134 38.43 18.59 9.02
C PRO A 134 39.33 18.52 7.77
N ALA A 135 38.85 17.97 6.65
CA ALA A 135 39.66 17.79 5.44
C ALA A 135 39.55 18.95 4.42
N PHE A 136 38.49 19.75 4.50
CA PHE A 136 38.20 20.81 3.54
C PHE A 136 38.16 22.15 4.28
N GLY A 137 39.23 22.96 4.13
CA GLY A 137 39.38 24.24 4.81
C GLY A 137 38.15 25.15 4.74
N ARG A 138 38.03 26.07 5.71
CA ARG A 138 36.83 26.85 6.12
C ARG A 138 36.11 27.72 5.05
N THR A 139 36.36 27.55 3.76
CA THR A 139 35.95 28.50 2.71
C THR A 139 34.91 27.97 1.72
N GLN A 140 34.20 26.87 2.02
CA GLN A 140 33.17 26.33 1.11
C GLN A 140 31.84 26.05 1.83
N SER A 141 30.75 26.60 1.28
CA SER A 141 29.39 26.37 1.73
C SER A 141 28.91 24.99 1.24
N LEU A 142 28.57 24.11 2.19
CA LEU A 142 27.95 22.83 1.91
C LEU A 142 26.43 23.01 1.85
N GLN A 143 25.82 22.69 0.70
CA GLN A 143 24.37 22.59 0.57
C GLN A 143 23.99 21.10 0.40
N ALA A 144 23.30 20.57 1.40
CA ALA A 144 22.69 19.24 1.34
C ALA A 144 21.21 19.40 1.01
N SER A 145 20.76 18.76 -0.06
CA SER A 145 19.37 18.79 -0.50
C SER A 145 18.84 17.37 -0.63
N ARG A 146 17.55 17.20 -0.29
CA ARG A 146 16.89 15.90 -0.26
C ARG A 146 15.89 15.82 -1.40
N ASP A 147 16.25 15.13 -2.48
CA ASP A 147 15.27 14.74 -3.49
C ASP A 147 14.42 13.59 -2.93
N GLN A 148 13.17 13.88 -2.59
CA GLN A 148 12.16 12.88 -2.25
C GLN A 148 11.59 12.35 -3.56
N THR A 149 11.86 11.08 -3.86
CA THR A 149 11.07 10.25 -4.78
C THR A 149 10.49 9.09 -3.99
#